data_AF-A0A814SS75-F1
#
_entry.id   AF-A0A814SS75-F1
#
_cell.length_a   1.000
_cell.length_b   1.000
_cell.length_c   1.000
_cell.angle_alpha   90.00
_cell.angle_beta   90.00
_cell.angle_gamma   90.00
#
_symmetry.space_group_name_H-M   'P 1'
#
loop_
_entity.id
_entity.type
_entity.pdbx_description
1 polymer ?
#
loop_
_entity_poly.entity_id
_entity_poly.type
_entity_poly.pdbx_seq_one_letter_code
_entity_poly.pdbx_strand_id
1 'polypeptide(L)'
;MYMLIDFMEFDVSNINIDKEHFLSAISIYLYKPHVVNKRVTTVRFALALDRNDRKYSIGKTIVDKRTLISKNPRIYHDQDEYILSNEMSIEFRPIILNSINNNNKSCSVQVFAYRFELLINENKIRLIIIDNNKIEKEILWLKNNLMPKFIKWCQSNIENSTENTTLKLISIEEYQHEYERLKIKYGKYLTTNWCESTDPQKHVFEDLGIASYLLTYWRQYSSSFQKPIKFIDLGCGNGLLTFLLVSEGYSGLGIDMRHRRSWSLFGSSLYLELLIDPHSSTLHNLIISNQYNLLIGNHSDELTPWLPVLASQCFCDVFLLPCCFFDFSGKKFITNNHNNTTQYEQYLNYIEKIANILDFNIRKDKLRIPSTKNICFMLHRKKLEDRSNDSIHTRLFNQFGIDINHEHADPQISNHRSSLIKSKPEFYSIKFSIIHFLFEYILNHNKSLTLSTAYDILPNEFCEQLKSEHGGLKSVILSYRHALNFDPKTKLITLTNPQLNSITLKQKQSSKQCFKTKPCFFYAFHPNSCPLTDEQCAFSHIIKK
;
A
#
# COMPACT_ATOMS: atom_id res chain seq x y z
N MET A 1 16.22 11.61 45.47
CA MET A 1 15.75 10.30 45.98
C MET A 1 14.39 10.05 45.35
N TYR A 2 14.35 9.42 44.17
CA TYR A 2 13.08 9.15 43.48
C TYR A 2 12.44 7.92 44.15
N MET A 3 11.29 8.10 44.79
CA MET A 3 10.49 6.98 45.29
C MET A 3 10.04 6.14 44.09
N LEU A 4 10.39 4.84 44.07
CA LEU A 4 9.87 3.85 43.13
C LEU A 4 8.38 3.62 43.45
N ILE A 5 7.47 4.21 42.68
CA ILE A 5 6.04 4.30 43.04
C ILE A 5 5.14 3.35 42.21
N ASP A 6 5.67 2.53 41.30
CA ASP A 6 5.04 1.28 40.84
C ASP A 6 6.00 0.59 39.87
N PHE A 7 6.30 -0.69 40.10
CA PHE A 7 7.01 -1.52 39.14
C PHE A 7 6.15 -2.73 38.80
N MET A 8 6.17 -3.12 37.53
CA MET A 8 5.54 -4.35 37.07
C MET A 8 6.64 -5.33 36.71
N GLU A 9 6.73 -6.42 37.47
CA GLU A 9 7.56 -7.56 37.12
C GLU A 9 6.77 -8.52 36.23
N PHE A 10 7.40 -8.93 35.16
CA PHE A 10 6.87 -9.95 34.27
C PHE A 10 7.82 -11.12 34.31
N ASP A 11 7.32 -12.23 34.85
CA ASP A 11 8.07 -13.46 34.85
C ASP A 11 8.17 -14.01 33.42
N VAL A 12 9.40 -14.29 33.01
CA VAL A 12 9.73 -14.88 31.71
C VAL A 12 10.37 -16.25 31.89
N SER A 13 10.15 -16.89 33.04
CA SER A 13 10.65 -18.21 33.49
C SER A 13 10.65 -19.32 32.44
N ASN A 14 9.78 -19.29 31.44
CA ASN A 14 9.75 -20.26 30.33
C ASN A 14 10.75 -19.99 29.20
N ILE A 15 11.58 -18.95 29.28
CA ILE A 15 12.37 -18.39 28.18
C ILE A 15 13.70 -17.87 28.71
N ASN A 16 14.82 -18.39 28.23
CA ASN A 16 16.14 -17.88 28.58
C ASN A 16 16.39 -16.55 27.86
N ILE A 17 16.16 -15.41 28.53
CA ILE A 17 16.42 -14.08 27.96
C ILE A 17 17.77 -13.60 28.49
N ASP A 18 18.79 -13.68 27.65
CA ASP A 18 20.09 -13.08 27.94
C ASP A 18 20.12 -11.59 27.55
N LYS A 19 21.29 -10.98 27.76
CA LYS A 19 21.57 -9.58 27.44
C LYS A 19 21.39 -9.26 25.95
N GLU A 20 21.73 -10.17 25.04
CA GLU A 20 21.64 -9.94 23.60
C GLU A 20 20.18 -9.86 23.14
N HIS A 21 19.35 -10.79 23.62
CA HIS A 21 17.91 -10.79 23.37
C HIS A 21 17.25 -9.48 23.83
N PHE A 22 17.59 -9.02 25.04
CA PHE A 22 17.08 -7.77 25.60
C PHE A 22 17.52 -6.55 24.76
N LEU A 23 18.80 -6.46 24.42
CA LEU A 23 19.33 -5.36 23.59
C LEU A 23 18.74 -5.36 22.18
N SER A 24 18.47 -6.52 21.60
CA SER A 24 17.77 -6.64 20.31
C SER A 24 16.35 -6.10 20.37
N ALA A 25 15.58 -6.47 21.41
CA ALA A 25 14.23 -5.94 21.62
C ALA A 25 14.21 -4.42 21.86
N ILE A 26 15.18 -3.92 22.63
CA ILE A 26 15.42 -2.48 22.79
C ILE A 26 15.64 -1.82 21.44
N SER A 27 16.54 -2.37 20.62
CA SER A 27 16.84 -1.82 19.30
C SER A 27 15.58 -1.73 18.43
N ILE A 28 14.74 -2.77 18.40
CA ILE A 28 13.47 -2.74 17.67
C ILE A 28 12.59 -1.59 18.16
N TYR A 29 12.42 -1.43 19.47
CA TYR A 29 11.58 -0.38 20.02
C TYR A 29 12.17 1.03 19.84
N LEU A 30 13.51 1.12 19.87
CA LEU A 30 14.25 2.37 19.74
C LEU A 30 14.09 2.98 18.33
N TYR A 31 14.16 2.14 17.30
CA TYR A 31 14.11 2.55 15.89
C TYR A 31 12.73 2.38 15.24
N LYS A 32 11.90 1.43 15.73
CA LYS A 32 10.59 1.08 15.14
C LYS A 32 9.43 1.10 16.16
N PRO A 33 9.24 2.17 16.95
CA PRO A 33 8.15 2.25 17.92
C PRO A 33 6.75 2.20 17.25
N HIS A 34 6.65 2.56 15.97
CA HIS A 34 5.41 2.50 15.18
C HIS A 34 4.81 1.08 15.06
N VAL A 35 5.63 0.03 15.27
CA VAL A 35 5.18 -1.37 15.22
C VAL A 35 4.20 -1.69 16.36
N VAL A 36 4.26 -0.96 17.47
CA VAL A 36 3.38 -1.12 18.63
C VAL A 36 2.56 0.13 18.92
N ASN A 37 3.09 1.32 18.60
CA ASN A 37 2.36 2.58 18.72
C ASN A 37 1.93 3.11 17.35
N LYS A 38 0.66 2.86 16.99
CA LYS A 38 0.07 3.28 15.70
C LYS A 38 -0.06 4.80 15.52
N ARG A 39 0.21 5.60 16.56
CA ARG A 39 0.23 7.06 16.51
C ARG A 39 1.56 7.61 15.97
N VAL A 40 2.59 6.78 15.89
CA VAL A 40 3.93 7.13 15.37
C VAL A 40 4.10 6.62 13.94
N THR A 41 4.81 7.37 13.11
CA THR A 41 5.17 6.97 11.74
C THR A 41 6.64 6.57 11.59
N THR A 42 7.53 7.24 12.34
CA THR A 42 8.97 7.00 12.35
C THR A 42 9.60 7.70 13.57
N VAL A 43 10.91 7.57 13.71
CA VAL A 43 11.72 8.33 14.67
C VAL A 43 12.80 9.13 13.96
N ARG A 44 13.18 10.26 14.55
CA ARG A 44 14.33 11.06 14.16
C ARG A 44 15.29 11.14 15.34
N PHE A 45 16.58 10.93 15.12
CA PHE A 45 17.62 11.18 16.13
C PHE A 45 18.26 12.55 15.86
N ALA A 46 18.74 13.22 16.92
CA ALA A 46 19.40 14.52 16.75
C ALA A 46 20.65 14.40 15.84
N LEU A 47 20.77 15.32 14.87
CA LEU A 47 21.97 15.45 14.03
C LEU A 47 23.12 16.06 14.85
N ALA A 48 24.38 15.66 14.59
CA ALA A 48 25.59 16.20 15.22
C ALA A 48 25.92 17.61 14.71
N LEU A 49 24.95 18.52 14.75
CA LEU A 49 25.22 19.91 14.43
C LEU A 49 25.82 20.65 15.64
N ASP A 50 25.61 20.13 16.85
CA ASP A 50 26.36 20.52 18.05
C ASP A 50 27.24 19.36 18.54
N ARG A 51 28.55 19.63 18.67
CA ARG A 51 29.57 18.65 19.09
C ARG A 51 29.35 18.09 20.52
N ASN A 52 28.32 18.51 21.24
CA ASN A 52 28.03 18.12 22.62
C ASN A 52 26.77 17.25 22.81
N ASP A 53 25.92 17.05 21.79
CA ASP A 53 24.57 16.47 22.00
C ASP A 53 24.39 15.02 21.53
N ARG A 54 25.42 14.41 20.93
CA ARG A 54 25.22 13.19 20.12
C ARG A 54 25.46 11.86 20.83
N LYS A 55 25.22 11.80 22.13
CA LYS A 55 25.71 10.80 23.11
C LYS A 55 26.87 11.33 23.90
N TYR A 56 26.57 11.73 25.13
CA TYR A 56 27.55 11.85 26.18
C TYR A 56 27.30 10.75 27.20
N SER A 57 28.37 10.28 27.82
CA SER A 57 28.29 9.31 28.91
C SER A 57 28.32 10.04 30.25
N ILE A 58 27.37 9.73 31.13
CA ILE A 58 27.49 10.04 32.56
C ILE A 58 27.75 8.71 33.26
N GLY A 59 29.02 8.44 33.60
CA GLY A 59 29.45 7.12 34.07
C GLY A 59 29.26 6.06 32.98
N LYS A 60 28.52 4.98 33.30
CA LYS A 60 28.17 3.89 32.35
C LYS A 60 26.88 4.13 31.55
N THR A 61 26.24 5.30 31.71
CA THR A 61 24.94 5.59 31.09
C THR A 61 25.13 6.46 29.86
N ILE A 62 24.63 6.00 28.72
CA ILE A 62 24.57 6.73 27.45
C ILE A 62 23.29 7.55 27.43
N VAL A 63 23.40 8.85 27.15
CA VAL A 63 22.25 9.74 26.97
C VAL A 63 22.10 10.11 25.50
N ASP A 64 20.96 9.82 24.90
CA ASP A 64 20.63 10.17 23.51
C ASP A 64 19.31 10.95 23.44
N LYS A 65 19.01 11.57 22.30
CA LYS A 65 17.75 12.28 22.07
C LYS A 65 17.10 11.80 20.78
N ARG A 66 15.82 11.43 20.87
CA ARG A 66 14.97 11.16 19.69
C ARG A 66 13.69 11.98 19.68
N THR A 67 13.17 12.21 18.49
CA THR A 67 11.84 12.73 18.22
C THR A 67 10.99 11.60 17.64
N LEU A 68 9.83 11.34 18.26
CA LEU A 68 8.80 10.47 17.73
C LEU A 68 7.93 11.26 16.76
N ILE A 69 7.99 10.92 15.47
CA ILE A 69 7.25 11.63 14.43
C ILE A 69 5.82 11.11 14.37
N SER A 70 4.85 12.01 14.49
CA SER A 70 3.43 11.69 14.50
C SER A 70 2.95 11.17 13.14
N LYS A 71 2.07 10.16 13.17
CA LYS A 71 1.42 9.63 11.96
C LYS A 71 0.31 10.54 11.45
N ASN A 72 -0.31 11.30 12.34
CA ASN A 72 -1.33 12.28 11.99
C ASN A 72 -1.01 13.63 12.67
N PRO A 73 -0.19 14.48 12.02
CA PRO A 73 0.22 15.78 12.57
C PRO A 73 -0.93 16.77 12.78
N ARG A 74 -2.16 16.45 12.31
CA ARG A 74 -3.36 17.26 12.59
C ARG A 74 -3.92 17.01 13.98
N ILE A 75 -3.82 15.76 14.45
CA ILE A 75 -4.37 15.32 15.74
C ILE A 75 -3.29 15.34 16.82
N TYR A 76 -2.05 15.07 16.42
CA TYR A 76 -0.95 14.82 17.32
C TYR A 76 0.26 15.74 17.06
N HIS A 77 0.98 16.10 18.12
CA HIS A 77 2.30 16.75 18.03
C HIS A 77 3.42 15.71 18.06
N ASP A 78 4.51 15.94 17.32
CA ASP A 78 5.74 15.17 17.48
C ASP A 78 6.27 15.28 18.91
N GLN A 79 6.84 14.20 19.44
CA GLN A 79 7.28 14.12 20.83
C GLN A 79 8.80 13.93 20.91
N ASP A 80 9.49 14.91 21.49
CA ASP A 80 10.91 14.77 21.84
C ASP A 80 11.06 13.99 23.14
N GLU A 81 12.09 13.14 23.23
CA GLU A 81 12.42 12.44 24.46
C GLU A 81 13.92 12.16 24.60
N TYR A 82 14.39 12.18 25.84
CA TYR A 82 15.71 11.70 26.21
C TYR A 82 15.67 10.18 26.40
N ILE A 83 16.72 9.53 25.93
CA ILE A 83 16.95 8.11 26.07
C ILE A 83 18.15 7.96 27.01
N LEU A 84 17.99 7.27 28.13
CA LEU A 84 19.09 6.94 29.03
C LEU A 84 19.27 5.43 29.02
N SER A 85 20.39 4.94 28.50
CA SER A 85 20.65 3.50 28.41
C SER A 85 21.96 3.11 29.10
N ASN A 86 21.97 1.92 29.67
CA ASN A 86 23.18 1.21 30.07
C ASN A 86 23.06 -0.25 29.64
N GLU A 87 24.00 -1.09 30.07
CA GLU A 87 24.04 -2.50 29.62
C GLU A 87 22.81 -3.33 29.99
N MET A 88 22.05 -2.90 31.00
CA MET A 88 20.99 -3.69 31.64
C MET A 88 19.65 -2.95 31.69
N SER A 89 19.59 -1.70 31.24
CA SER A 89 18.38 -0.90 31.31
C SER A 89 18.33 0.19 30.24
N ILE A 90 17.11 0.57 29.86
CA ILE A 90 16.86 1.73 29.03
C ILE A 90 15.65 2.48 29.54
N GLU A 91 15.77 3.80 29.61
CA GLU A 91 14.76 4.72 30.08
C GLU A 91 14.41 5.73 29.00
N PHE A 92 13.12 6.01 28.86
CA PHE A 92 12.56 7.00 27.96
C PHE A 92 11.95 8.12 28.79
N ARG A 93 12.43 9.35 28.60
CA ARG A 93 11.97 10.56 29.29
C ARG A 93 11.41 11.58 28.29
N PRO A 94 10.08 11.72 28.18
CA PRO A 94 9.48 12.76 27.36
C PRO A 94 9.97 14.16 27.78
N ILE A 95 10.30 15.00 26.80
CA ILE A 95 10.58 16.42 27.03
C ILE A 95 9.24 17.15 27.00
N ILE A 96 8.76 17.54 28.17
CA ILE A 96 7.54 18.33 28.32
C ILE A 96 7.89 19.79 28.01
N LEU A 97 7.50 20.27 26.84
CA LEU A 97 7.57 21.69 26.54
C LEU A 97 6.47 22.40 27.34
N ASN A 98 6.86 23.23 28.31
CA ASN A 98 5.93 24.06 29.11
C ASN A 98 5.13 25.09 28.27
N SER A 99 5.34 25.13 26.95
CA SER A 99 4.71 26.05 26.00
C SER A 99 3.82 25.35 24.97
N ILE A 100 3.04 24.33 25.36
CA ILE A 100 1.90 23.87 24.54
C ILE A 100 0.80 24.95 24.58
N ASN A 101 1.08 26.05 23.88
CA ASN A 101 0.16 27.14 23.62
C ASN A 101 -0.90 26.69 22.58
N ASN A 102 -2.16 26.83 22.97
CA ASN A 102 -3.34 27.21 22.15
C ASN A 102 -3.80 26.34 20.97
N ASN A 103 -3.13 25.27 20.59
CA ASN A 103 -3.61 24.37 19.54
C ASN A 103 -4.14 23.08 20.20
N ASN A 104 -5.45 22.82 20.11
CA ASN A 104 -6.19 21.68 20.70
C ASN A 104 -5.70 20.24 20.30
N LYS A 105 -4.44 20.05 19.92
CA LYS A 105 -3.86 18.76 19.55
C LYS A 105 -3.35 18.01 20.78
N SER A 106 -3.43 16.69 20.72
CA SER A 106 -2.92 15.80 21.78
C SER A 106 -1.44 15.44 21.58
N CYS A 107 -0.73 15.01 22.63
CA CYS A 107 0.62 14.44 22.45
C CYS A 107 0.54 13.14 21.64
N SER A 108 1.45 12.94 20.67
CA SER A 108 1.43 11.78 19.78
C SER A 108 1.67 10.44 20.47
N VAL A 109 2.37 10.39 21.60
CA VAL A 109 2.90 9.08 22.04
C VAL A 109 2.90 8.87 23.55
N GLN A 110 3.41 9.81 24.35
CA GLN A 110 3.78 9.48 25.72
C GLN A 110 3.92 10.74 26.58
N VAL A 111 3.33 10.74 27.77
CA VAL A 111 3.33 11.93 28.65
C VAL A 111 4.19 11.74 29.90
N PHE A 112 4.65 10.51 30.18
CA PHE A 112 5.49 10.22 31.34
C PHE A 112 6.69 9.31 31.04
N ALA A 113 7.66 9.35 31.96
CA ALA A 113 8.90 8.57 31.89
C ALA A 113 8.74 7.14 32.40
N TYR A 114 9.42 6.19 31.74
CA TYR A 114 9.43 4.77 32.09
C TYR A 114 10.75 4.11 31.68
N ARG A 115 11.08 2.99 32.33
CA ARG A 115 12.33 2.25 32.13
C ARG A 115 12.09 0.75 32.01
N PHE A 116 12.77 0.11 31.07
CA PHE A 116 12.96 -1.33 31.05
C PHE A 116 14.26 -1.69 31.76
N GLU A 117 14.25 -2.73 32.57
CA GLU A 117 15.42 -3.26 33.29
C GLU A 117 15.46 -4.79 33.16
N LEU A 118 16.60 -5.33 32.78
CA LEU A 118 16.87 -6.77 32.74
C LEU A 118 17.46 -7.21 34.08
N LEU A 119 16.84 -8.20 34.71
CA LEU A 119 17.31 -8.86 35.92
C LEU A 119 17.85 -10.23 35.55
N ILE A 120 19.12 -10.30 35.09
CA ILE A 120 19.73 -11.55 34.59
C ILE A 120 19.60 -12.70 35.58
N ASN A 121 19.89 -12.46 36.86
CA ASN A 121 19.89 -13.51 37.88
C ASN A 121 18.49 -14.08 38.16
N GLU A 122 17.44 -13.30 37.87
CA GLU A 122 16.04 -13.70 38.05
C GLU A 122 15.38 -14.11 36.74
N ASN A 123 16.07 -13.97 35.60
CA ASN A 123 15.52 -14.12 34.26
C ASN A 123 14.20 -13.35 34.08
N LYS A 124 14.18 -12.09 34.52
CA LYS A 124 13.01 -11.20 34.48
C LYS A 124 13.31 -9.90 33.74
N ILE A 125 12.28 -9.32 33.13
CA ILE A 125 12.30 -7.93 32.66
C ILE A 125 11.30 -7.13 33.49
N ARG A 126 11.78 -6.04 34.08
CA ARG A 126 10.96 -5.10 34.85
C ARG A 126 10.63 -3.88 34.01
N LEU A 127 9.37 -3.48 34.01
CA LEU A 127 8.94 -2.17 33.52
C LEU A 127 8.66 -1.27 34.72
N ILE A 128 9.41 -0.18 34.83
CA ILE A 128 9.36 0.78 35.93
C ILE A 128 8.75 2.07 35.41
N ILE A 129 7.76 2.61 36.14
CA ILE A 129 7.18 3.93 35.87
C ILE A 129 7.87 4.94 36.79
N ILE A 130 8.35 6.03 36.21
CA ILE A 130 9.25 6.97 36.91
C ILE A 130 8.53 8.25 37.33
N ASP A 131 7.43 8.59 36.66
CA ASP A 131 6.63 9.78 36.97
C ASP A 131 5.45 9.46 37.91
N ASN A 132 5.13 10.42 38.77
CA ASN A 132 4.01 10.37 39.71
C ASN A 132 2.69 10.86 39.10
N ASN A 133 2.73 11.64 38.02
CA ASN A 133 1.55 12.14 37.33
C ASN A 133 0.98 11.08 36.38
N LYS A 134 0.53 9.97 36.97
CA LYS A 134 0.09 8.76 36.28
C LYS A 134 -1.23 8.98 35.55
N ILE A 135 -1.24 8.76 34.23
CA ILE A 135 -2.46 8.60 33.44
C ILE A 135 -2.75 7.10 33.31
N GLU A 136 -3.78 6.61 34.01
CA GLU A 136 -4.14 5.18 34.09
C GLU A 136 -4.21 4.48 32.72
N LYS A 137 -4.77 5.16 31.70
CA LYS A 137 -4.89 4.63 30.33
C LYS A 137 -3.54 4.34 29.66
N GLU A 138 -2.54 5.16 29.90
CA GLU A 138 -1.21 5.01 29.31
C GLU A 138 -0.40 3.91 30.01
N ILE A 139 -0.56 3.76 31.32
CA ILE A 139 -0.03 2.62 32.08
C ILE A 139 -0.62 1.32 31.55
N LEU A 140 -1.94 1.29 31.35
CA LEU A 140 -2.62 0.14 30.79
C LEU A 140 -2.14 -0.18 29.36
N TRP A 141 -1.81 0.85 28.56
CA TRP A 141 -1.23 0.65 27.23
C TRP A 141 0.16 0.01 27.31
N LEU A 142 1.04 0.51 28.17
CA LEU A 142 2.37 -0.08 28.39
C LEU A 142 2.27 -1.55 28.80
N LYS A 143 1.40 -1.85 29.76
CA LYS A 143 1.16 -3.20 30.29
C LYS A 143 0.58 -4.15 29.24
N ASN A 144 -0.47 -3.73 28.53
CA ASN A 144 -1.26 -4.63 27.69
C ASN A 144 -0.80 -4.67 26.23
N ASN A 145 -0.02 -3.69 25.76
CA ASN A 145 0.39 -3.57 24.36
C ASN A 145 1.91 -3.59 24.20
N LEU A 146 2.63 -2.72 24.91
CA LEU A 146 4.08 -2.61 24.73
C LEU A 146 4.81 -3.82 25.30
N MET A 147 4.56 -4.15 26.57
CA MET A 147 5.31 -5.20 27.25
C MET A 147 5.16 -6.58 26.59
N PRO A 148 3.95 -7.07 26.24
CA PRO A 148 3.80 -8.36 25.56
C PRO A 148 4.52 -8.38 24.22
N LYS A 149 4.54 -7.24 23.50
CA LYS A 149 5.24 -7.10 22.23
C LYS A 149 6.76 -7.11 22.43
N PHE A 150 7.25 -6.46 23.48
CA PHE A 150 8.66 -6.41 23.85
C PHE A 150 9.20 -7.78 24.26
N ILE A 151 8.47 -8.53 25.09
CA ILE A 151 8.82 -9.91 25.45
C ILE A 151 8.86 -10.80 24.20
N LYS A 152 7.88 -10.66 23.30
CA LYS A 152 7.89 -11.36 22.01
C LYS A 152 9.11 -11.01 21.14
N TRP A 153 9.61 -9.78 21.22
CA TRP A 153 10.83 -9.37 20.52
C TRP A 153 12.09 -9.99 21.13
N CYS A 154 12.15 -10.09 22.45
CA CYS A 154 13.25 -10.79 23.14
C CYS A 154 13.32 -12.26 22.71
N GLN A 155 12.18 -12.90 22.42
CA GLN A 155 12.11 -14.29 21.95
C GLN A 155 12.50 -14.48 20.48
N SER A 156 12.61 -13.39 19.72
CA SER A 156 12.79 -13.46 18.27
C SER A 156 14.21 -13.06 17.90
N ASN A 157 14.92 -13.95 17.19
CA ASN A 157 16.22 -13.66 16.57
C ASN A 157 16.03 -12.76 15.34
N ILE A 158 15.59 -11.52 15.55
CA ILE A 158 15.38 -10.55 14.47
C ILE A 158 16.71 -9.88 14.15
N GLU A 159 17.33 -10.32 13.07
CA GLU A 159 18.43 -9.60 12.41
C GLU A 159 17.88 -8.30 11.76
N ASN A 160 18.67 -7.23 11.74
CA ASN A 160 18.34 -5.93 11.13
C ASN A 160 17.13 -5.19 11.74
N SER A 161 17.03 -5.18 13.07
CA SER A 161 16.01 -4.47 13.85
C SER A 161 15.90 -2.97 13.53
N THR A 162 16.97 -2.33 13.07
CA THR A 162 17.05 -0.88 12.85
C THR A 162 16.67 -0.44 11.42
N GLU A 163 16.74 -1.32 10.42
CA GLU A 163 16.49 -0.92 9.03
C GLU A 163 15.01 -0.74 8.72
N ASN A 164 14.62 0.46 8.29
CA ASN A 164 13.29 0.70 7.75
C ASN A 164 13.09 -0.09 6.45
N THR A 165 12.00 -0.84 6.33
CA THR A 165 11.72 -1.63 5.12
C THR A 165 10.92 -0.85 4.06
N THR A 166 10.51 0.38 4.36
CA THR A 166 9.71 1.26 3.49
C THR A 166 10.31 2.64 3.43
N LEU A 167 10.20 3.31 2.28
CA LEU A 167 10.72 4.67 2.04
C LEU A 167 12.21 4.77 2.38
N LYS A 168 13.02 3.79 1.96
CA LYS A 168 14.47 3.75 2.17
C LYS A 168 15.19 4.85 1.39
N LEU A 169 14.64 5.32 0.28
CA LEU A 169 15.28 6.32 -0.58
C LEU A 169 14.95 7.75 -0.19
N ILE A 170 13.89 8.01 0.58
CA ILE A 170 13.47 9.37 0.92
C ILE A 170 13.30 9.57 2.43
N SER A 171 13.30 10.82 2.87
CA SER A 171 12.95 11.13 4.26
C SER A 171 11.50 10.76 4.54
N ILE A 172 11.29 9.82 5.47
CA ILE A 172 9.95 9.43 5.93
C ILE A 172 9.20 10.64 6.52
N GLU A 173 9.92 11.56 7.17
CA GLU A 173 9.35 12.77 7.75
C GLU A 173 8.84 13.72 6.65
N GLU A 174 9.69 14.05 5.67
CA GLU A 174 9.30 14.92 4.56
C GLU A 174 8.15 14.31 3.76
N TYR A 175 8.20 13.00 3.52
CA TYR A 175 7.10 12.26 2.90
C TYR A 175 5.80 12.42 3.69
N GLN A 176 5.84 12.27 5.02
CA GLN A 176 4.64 12.34 5.87
C GLN A 176 4.04 13.75 5.87
N HIS A 177 4.88 14.78 5.91
CA HIS A 177 4.46 16.17 5.79
C HIS A 177 3.83 16.44 4.43
N GLU A 178 4.48 15.98 3.36
CA GLU A 178 3.99 16.12 1.99
C GLU A 178 2.64 15.42 1.81
N TYR A 179 2.54 14.17 2.26
CA TYR A 179 1.31 13.40 2.16
C TYR A 179 0.14 14.02 2.91
N GLU A 180 0.37 14.56 4.12
CA GLU A 180 -0.71 15.27 4.78
C GLU A 180 -1.05 16.58 4.09
N ARG A 181 -0.07 17.35 3.59
CA ARG A 181 -0.32 18.57 2.83
C ARG A 181 -1.22 18.28 1.62
N LEU A 182 -0.89 17.28 0.82
CA LEU A 182 -1.68 16.88 -0.34
C LEU A 182 -3.07 16.36 0.07
N LYS A 183 -3.19 15.61 1.17
CA LYS A 183 -4.49 15.19 1.70
C LYS A 183 -5.36 16.37 2.14
N ILE A 184 -4.78 17.43 2.74
CA ILE A 184 -5.52 18.66 3.09
C ILE A 184 -6.00 19.31 1.79
N LYS A 185 -5.07 19.53 0.86
CA LYS A 185 -5.28 20.34 -0.35
C LYS A 185 -6.28 19.69 -1.31
N TYR A 186 -6.17 18.38 -1.52
CA TYR A 186 -6.92 17.69 -2.57
C TYR A 186 -7.90 16.64 -2.06
N GLY A 187 -7.59 15.96 -0.94
CA GLY A 187 -8.28 14.72 -0.54
C GLY A 187 -9.80 14.84 -0.45
N LYS A 188 -10.32 15.86 0.25
CA LYS A 188 -11.77 16.03 0.40
C LYS A 188 -12.45 16.32 -0.94
N TYR A 189 -11.87 17.22 -1.73
CA TYR A 189 -12.43 17.60 -3.03
C TYR A 189 -12.46 16.42 -4.01
N LEU A 190 -11.34 15.72 -4.16
CA LEU A 190 -11.20 14.60 -5.09
C LEU A 190 -12.11 13.43 -4.72
N THR A 191 -12.22 13.09 -3.43
CA THR A 191 -13.10 12.01 -2.98
C THR A 191 -14.58 12.34 -3.11
N THR A 192 -14.96 13.62 -2.97
CA THR A 192 -16.35 14.07 -3.12
C THR A 192 -16.77 14.10 -4.59
N ASN A 193 -15.86 14.51 -5.48
CA ASN A 193 -16.14 14.70 -6.91
C ASN A 193 -15.61 13.53 -7.77
N TRP A 194 -15.38 12.37 -7.17
CA TRP A 194 -14.83 11.23 -7.88
C TRP A 194 -15.83 10.69 -8.91
N CYS A 195 -15.45 10.71 -10.18
CA CYS A 195 -16.32 10.33 -11.30
C CYS A 195 -15.96 8.97 -11.93
N GLU A 196 -14.97 8.27 -11.40
CA GLU A 196 -14.61 6.92 -11.82
C GLU A 196 -15.40 5.87 -11.02
N SER A 197 -15.53 4.66 -11.57
CA SER A 197 -16.26 3.57 -10.92
C SER A 197 -15.52 2.92 -9.75
N THR A 198 -14.26 3.28 -9.54
CA THR A 198 -13.41 2.74 -8.49
C THR A 198 -13.62 3.44 -7.16
N ASP A 199 -13.19 2.81 -6.06
CA ASP A 199 -13.36 3.39 -4.72
C ASP A 199 -12.44 4.62 -4.52
N PRO A 200 -12.98 5.84 -4.34
CA PRO A 200 -12.18 7.03 -4.12
C PRO A 200 -11.32 6.95 -2.86
N GLN A 201 -11.78 6.26 -1.80
CA GLN A 201 -11.02 6.12 -0.55
C GLN A 201 -9.77 5.26 -0.72
N LYS A 202 -9.72 4.43 -1.76
CA LYS A 202 -8.53 3.67 -2.13
C LYS A 202 -7.66 4.44 -3.12
N HIS A 203 -8.23 4.83 -4.26
CA HIS A 203 -7.46 5.35 -5.39
C HIS A 203 -6.92 6.75 -5.17
N VAL A 204 -7.71 7.67 -4.58
CA VAL A 204 -7.25 9.03 -4.33
C VAL A 204 -6.06 9.02 -3.37
N PHE A 205 -6.16 8.27 -2.27
CA PHE A 205 -5.10 8.25 -1.25
C PHE A 205 -3.87 7.43 -1.68
N GLU A 206 -4.04 6.46 -2.58
CA GLU A 206 -2.92 5.76 -3.23
C GLU A 206 -2.11 6.74 -4.10
N ASP A 207 -2.77 7.48 -4.99
CA ASP A 207 -2.09 8.45 -5.88
C ASP A 207 -1.53 9.65 -5.10
N LEU A 208 -2.21 10.12 -4.05
CA LEU A 208 -1.62 11.11 -3.13
C LEU A 208 -0.34 10.57 -2.48
N GLY A 209 -0.31 9.29 -2.14
CA GLY A 209 0.85 8.62 -1.58
C GLY A 209 2.00 8.52 -2.58
N ILE A 210 1.71 8.21 -3.85
CA ILE A 210 2.71 8.14 -4.93
C ILE A 210 3.23 9.54 -5.27
N ALA A 211 2.34 10.52 -5.41
CA ALA A 211 2.72 11.92 -5.66
C ALA A 211 3.61 12.46 -4.55
N SER A 212 3.29 12.18 -3.29
CA SER A 212 4.12 12.59 -2.13
C SER A 212 5.52 11.99 -2.18
N TYR A 213 5.62 10.73 -2.61
CA TYR A 213 6.90 10.06 -2.78
C TYR A 213 7.74 10.73 -3.88
N LEU A 214 7.16 10.92 -5.07
CA LEU A 214 7.84 11.54 -6.21
C LEU A 214 8.28 12.96 -5.90
N LEU A 215 7.39 13.80 -5.37
CA LEU A 215 7.70 15.19 -5.01
C LEU A 215 8.82 15.27 -3.98
N THR A 216 8.84 14.37 -2.98
CA THR A 216 9.91 14.32 -1.99
C THR A 216 11.21 13.85 -2.63
N TYR A 217 11.18 12.78 -3.42
CA TYR A 217 12.33 12.25 -4.13
C TYR A 217 12.97 13.29 -5.05
N TRP A 218 12.16 14.00 -5.85
CA TRP A 218 12.64 15.02 -6.79
C TRP A 218 13.28 16.22 -6.10
N ARG A 219 12.79 16.62 -4.92
CA ARG A 219 13.45 17.66 -4.12
C ARG A 219 14.79 17.20 -3.56
N GLN A 220 14.84 15.99 -2.99
CA GLN A 220 16.05 15.46 -2.36
C GLN A 220 17.15 15.10 -3.37
N TYR A 221 16.75 14.65 -4.56
CA TYR A 221 17.66 14.22 -5.62
C TYR A 221 17.66 15.17 -6.82
N SER A 222 17.32 16.45 -6.62
CA SER A 222 17.28 17.44 -7.71
C SER A 222 18.60 17.51 -8.49
N SER A 223 19.74 17.37 -7.81
CA SER A 223 21.08 17.32 -8.39
C SER A 223 21.39 16.06 -9.21
N SER A 224 20.59 14.99 -9.05
CA SER A 224 20.72 13.76 -9.82
C SER A 224 20.09 13.88 -11.22
N PHE A 225 19.25 14.89 -11.44
CA PHE A 225 18.63 15.15 -12.75
C PHE A 225 19.42 16.19 -13.52
N GLN A 226 19.72 15.91 -14.79
CA GLN A 226 20.49 16.85 -15.64
C GLN A 226 19.70 18.09 -16.07
N LYS A 227 18.37 18.01 -16.03
CA LYS A 227 17.43 19.07 -16.42
C LYS A 227 16.28 19.10 -15.41
N PRO A 228 15.58 20.23 -15.25
CA PRO A 228 14.32 20.27 -14.53
C PRO A 228 13.38 19.16 -15.02
N ILE A 229 12.65 18.53 -14.11
CA ILE A 229 11.83 17.37 -14.44
C ILE A 229 10.66 17.80 -15.30
N LYS A 230 10.53 17.13 -16.45
CA LYS A 230 9.38 17.20 -17.34
C LYS A 230 8.97 15.78 -17.69
N PHE A 231 7.80 15.36 -17.22
CA PHE A 231 7.44 13.94 -17.20
C PHE A 231 6.36 13.56 -18.23
N ILE A 232 6.34 12.29 -18.65
CA ILE A 232 5.18 11.66 -19.29
C ILE A 232 4.71 10.50 -18.41
N ASP A 233 3.42 10.47 -18.09
CA ASP A 233 2.76 9.37 -17.38
C ASP A 233 2.13 8.42 -18.40
N LEU A 234 2.73 7.25 -18.61
CA LEU A 234 2.37 6.29 -19.66
C LEU A 234 1.42 5.22 -19.10
N GLY A 235 0.23 5.15 -19.68
CA GLY A 235 -0.88 4.36 -19.13
C GLY A 235 -1.50 5.07 -17.94
N CYS A 236 -1.65 6.40 -18.03
CA CYS A 236 -2.05 7.24 -16.89
C CYS A 236 -3.47 6.95 -16.36
N GLY A 237 -4.29 6.20 -17.10
CA GLY A 237 -5.63 5.80 -16.69
C GLY A 237 -6.47 7.01 -16.32
N ASN A 238 -6.96 7.06 -15.08
CA ASN A 238 -7.78 8.18 -14.59
C ASN A 238 -7.03 9.53 -14.57
N GLY A 239 -5.70 9.52 -14.69
CA GLY A 239 -4.90 10.73 -14.84
C GLY A 239 -4.69 11.54 -13.55
N LEU A 240 -5.13 11.05 -12.38
CA LEU A 240 -5.02 11.78 -11.12
C LEU A 240 -3.56 12.06 -10.75
N LEU A 241 -2.66 11.10 -10.90
CA LEU A 241 -1.24 11.30 -10.61
C LEU A 241 -0.64 12.43 -11.47
N THR A 242 -0.92 12.43 -12.78
CA THR A 242 -0.53 13.51 -13.70
C THR A 242 -1.06 14.86 -13.22
N PHE A 243 -2.35 14.94 -12.91
CA PHE A 243 -2.99 16.16 -12.41
C PHE A 243 -2.31 16.70 -11.14
N LEU A 244 -2.05 15.82 -10.17
CA LEU A 244 -1.42 16.18 -8.91
C LEU A 244 -0.02 16.75 -9.13
N LEU A 245 0.82 16.08 -9.92
CA LEU A 245 2.19 16.50 -10.17
C LEU A 245 2.24 17.83 -10.94
N VAL A 246 1.35 18.02 -11.93
CA VAL A 246 1.22 19.31 -12.64
C VAL A 246 0.74 20.43 -11.72
N SER A 247 -0.26 20.14 -10.88
CA SER A 247 -0.80 21.11 -9.91
C SER A 247 0.21 21.49 -8.81
N GLU A 248 1.25 20.68 -8.61
CA GLU A 248 2.37 20.94 -7.70
C GLU A 248 3.59 21.56 -8.40
N GLY A 249 3.43 22.03 -9.64
CA GLY A 249 4.39 22.89 -10.33
C GLY A 249 5.34 22.17 -11.29
N TYR A 250 5.14 20.87 -11.55
CA TYR A 250 5.93 20.13 -12.53
C TYR A 250 5.26 20.18 -13.91
N SER A 251 6.06 20.18 -14.97
CA SER A 251 5.52 20.06 -16.33
C SER A 251 5.34 18.60 -16.68
N GLY A 252 4.19 18.22 -17.21
CA GLY A 252 3.98 16.84 -17.65
C GLY A 252 2.75 16.63 -18.51
N LEU A 253 2.63 15.42 -19.05
CA LEU A 253 1.53 14.97 -19.89
C LEU A 253 1.15 13.54 -19.50
N GLY A 254 -0.15 13.26 -19.38
CA GLY A 254 -0.66 11.90 -19.24
C GLY A 254 -1.03 11.33 -20.60
N ILE A 255 -0.62 10.10 -20.89
CA ILE A 255 -1.00 9.39 -22.11
C ILE A 255 -1.70 8.08 -21.70
N ASP A 256 -2.85 7.82 -22.28
CA ASP A 256 -3.56 6.55 -22.15
C ASP A 256 -4.17 6.18 -23.51
N MET A 257 -4.33 4.89 -23.77
CA MET A 257 -4.99 4.43 -24.99
C MET A 257 -6.49 4.77 -25.04
N ARG A 258 -7.10 5.15 -23.90
CA ARG A 258 -8.52 5.49 -23.79
C ARG A 258 -8.73 6.71 -22.89
N HIS A 259 -9.48 7.69 -23.40
CA HIS A 259 -9.96 8.82 -22.64
C HIS A 259 -10.78 8.36 -21.42
N ARG A 260 -10.53 8.98 -20.26
CA ARG A 260 -11.26 8.71 -19.01
C ARG A 260 -12.15 9.88 -18.60
N ARG A 261 -13.20 9.59 -17.84
CA ARG A 261 -14.20 10.60 -17.43
C ARG A 261 -13.57 11.69 -16.56
N SER A 262 -12.63 11.28 -15.72
CA SER A 262 -11.83 12.13 -14.84
C SER A 262 -11.01 13.21 -15.55
N TRP A 263 -10.64 13.02 -16.82
CA TRP A 263 -9.83 14.00 -17.54
C TRP A 263 -10.53 15.35 -17.68
N SER A 264 -11.85 15.35 -17.88
CA SER A 264 -12.64 16.59 -17.94
C SER A 264 -12.63 17.36 -16.62
N LEU A 265 -12.53 16.66 -15.48
CA LEU A 265 -12.43 17.27 -14.15
C LEU A 265 -11.05 17.86 -13.89
N PHE A 266 -10.00 17.22 -14.39
CA PHE A 266 -8.61 17.60 -14.16
C PHE A 266 -8.06 18.60 -15.18
N GLY A 267 -8.70 18.69 -16.35
CA GLY A 267 -8.30 19.53 -17.47
C GLY A 267 -7.84 18.66 -18.64
N SER A 268 -8.70 18.53 -19.67
CA SER A 268 -8.46 17.63 -20.80
C SER A 268 -7.16 17.90 -21.56
N SER A 269 -6.64 19.14 -21.53
CA SER A 269 -5.36 19.49 -22.16
C SER A 269 -4.13 18.86 -21.50
N LEU A 270 -4.27 18.29 -20.30
CA LEU A 270 -3.19 17.57 -19.61
C LEU A 270 -3.00 16.14 -20.12
N TYR A 271 -3.88 15.68 -21.02
CA TYR A 271 -3.95 14.29 -21.43
C TYR A 271 -4.02 14.12 -22.94
N LEU A 272 -3.50 13.00 -23.42
CA LEU A 272 -3.57 12.59 -24.80
C LEU A 272 -4.09 11.15 -24.89
N GLU A 273 -5.17 10.95 -25.65
CA GLU A 273 -5.63 9.61 -26.03
C GLU A 273 -4.76 9.12 -27.19
N LEU A 274 -3.82 8.21 -26.90
CA LEU A 274 -2.87 7.68 -27.86
C LEU A 274 -2.50 6.25 -27.51
N LEU A 275 -2.46 5.37 -28.51
CA LEU A 275 -1.90 4.03 -28.34
C LEU A 275 -0.40 4.13 -28.02
N ILE A 276 -0.01 3.56 -26.89
CA ILE A 276 1.39 3.59 -26.44
C ILE A 276 2.10 2.40 -27.06
N ASP A 277 2.71 2.64 -28.22
CA ASP A 277 3.62 1.69 -28.85
C ASP A 277 5.08 2.15 -28.63
N PRO A 278 5.89 1.38 -27.89
CA PRO A 278 7.30 1.68 -27.65
C PRO A 278 8.14 1.84 -28.93
N HIS A 279 7.67 1.31 -30.07
CA HIS A 279 8.35 1.43 -31.37
C HIS A 279 7.89 2.63 -32.20
N SER A 280 6.86 3.34 -31.75
CA SER A 280 6.26 4.44 -32.50
C SER A 280 7.21 5.64 -32.61
N SER A 281 7.62 5.97 -33.83
CA SER A 281 8.40 7.18 -34.11
C SER A 281 7.66 8.46 -33.68
N THR A 282 6.33 8.47 -33.73
CA THR A 282 5.51 9.59 -33.26
C THR A 282 5.65 9.78 -31.75
N LEU A 283 5.61 8.70 -30.97
CA LEU A 283 5.78 8.76 -29.53
C LEU A 283 7.20 9.20 -29.16
N HIS A 284 8.22 8.65 -29.84
CA HIS A 284 9.62 9.06 -29.65
C HIS A 284 9.81 10.55 -29.95
N ASN A 285 9.29 11.02 -31.09
CA ASN A 285 9.36 12.42 -31.47
C ASN A 285 8.62 13.31 -30.47
N LEU A 286 7.45 12.90 -29.97
CA LEU A 286 6.73 13.63 -28.92
C LEU A 286 7.60 13.79 -27.66
N ILE A 287 8.24 12.72 -27.20
CA ILE A 287 9.10 12.72 -26.01
C ILE A 287 10.32 13.63 -26.22
N ILE A 288 11.06 13.41 -27.31
CA ILE A 288 12.36 14.05 -27.58
C ILE A 288 12.18 15.54 -27.92
N SER A 289 11.28 15.87 -28.85
CA SER A 289 11.09 17.26 -29.32
C SER A 289 10.58 18.19 -28.21
N ASN A 290 9.74 17.66 -27.31
CA ASN A 290 9.23 18.41 -26.17
C ASN A 290 10.14 18.32 -24.94
N GLN A 291 11.31 17.68 -25.06
CA GLN A 291 12.33 17.58 -24.02
C GLN A 291 11.82 16.95 -22.71
N TYR A 292 10.92 15.97 -22.81
CA TYR A 292 10.56 15.15 -21.66
C TYR A 292 11.78 14.33 -21.22
N ASN A 293 12.00 14.23 -19.90
CA ASN A 293 13.19 13.59 -19.34
C ASN A 293 12.88 12.53 -18.27
N LEU A 294 11.61 12.31 -17.95
CA LEU A 294 11.17 11.29 -17.00
C LEU A 294 9.93 10.58 -17.53
N LEU A 295 9.96 9.26 -17.59
CA LEU A 295 8.77 8.45 -17.85
C LEU A 295 8.24 7.90 -16.52
N ILE A 296 6.93 8.00 -16.31
CA ILE A 296 6.23 7.45 -15.15
C ILE A 296 5.43 6.25 -15.64
N GLY A 297 5.62 5.13 -14.94
CA GLY A 297 4.84 3.92 -15.10
C GLY A 297 4.17 3.54 -13.79
N ASN A 298 3.04 4.17 -13.49
CA ASN A 298 2.24 3.83 -12.32
C ASN A 298 1.26 2.70 -12.66
N HIS A 299 1.57 1.48 -12.25
CA HIS A 299 0.70 0.33 -12.52
C HIS A 299 0.40 0.10 -14.02
N SER A 300 1.39 0.33 -14.88
CA SER A 300 1.25 0.38 -16.35
C SER A 300 1.10 -0.98 -17.05
N ASP A 301 0.66 -2.02 -16.33
CA ASP A 301 0.33 -3.34 -16.87
C ASP A 301 1.36 -3.88 -17.90
N GLU A 302 0.93 -4.20 -19.13
CA GLU A 302 1.77 -4.73 -20.22
C GLU A 302 2.93 -3.81 -20.60
N LEU A 303 2.84 -2.51 -20.34
CA LEU A 303 3.91 -1.54 -20.65
C LEU A 303 5.08 -1.64 -19.67
N THR A 304 4.91 -2.26 -18.50
CA THR A 304 5.92 -2.31 -17.43
C THR A 304 7.34 -2.69 -17.91
N PRO A 305 7.56 -3.79 -18.65
CA PRO A 305 8.89 -4.15 -19.15
C PRO A 305 9.38 -3.23 -20.30
N TRP A 306 8.47 -2.55 -20.99
CA TRP A 306 8.77 -1.70 -22.14
C TRP A 306 9.19 -0.28 -21.77
N LEU A 307 8.73 0.26 -20.64
CA LEU A 307 9.08 1.62 -20.20
C LEU A 307 10.59 1.86 -20.10
N PRO A 308 11.41 0.96 -19.51
CA PRO A 308 12.86 1.08 -19.52
C PRO A 308 13.46 1.12 -20.93
N VAL A 309 12.92 0.34 -21.87
CA VAL A 309 13.39 0.30 -23.27
C VAL A 309 13.15 1.64 -23.95
N LEU A 310 11.90 2.13 -23.88
CA LEU A 310 11.51 3.43 -24.44
C LEU A 310 12.33 4.57 -23.84
N ALA A 311 12.52 4.56 -22.51
CA ALA A 311 13.33 5.57 -21.83
C ALA A 311 14.80 5.55 -22.27
N SER A 312 15.37 4.37 -22.50
CA SER A 312 16.75 4.24 -22.98
C SER A 312 16.94 4.86 -24.37
N GLN A 313 15.95 4.68 -25.25
CA GLN A 313 15.92 5.25 -26.60
C GLN A 313 15.64 6.77 -26.60
N CYS A 314 14.79 7.25 -25.69
CA CYS A 314 14.41 8.66 -25.59
C CYS A 314 15.26 9.50 -24.62
N PHE A 315 16.29 8.91 -24.01
CA PHE A 315 17.16 9.55 -23.02
C PHE A 315 16.43 10.06 -21.76
N CYS A 316 15.46 9.30 -21.26
CA CYS A 316 14.71 9.60 -20.05
C CYS A 316 15.17 8.76 -18.84
N ASP A 317 14.94 9.28 -17.64
CA ASP A 317 14.86 8.49 -16.42
C ASP A 317 13.47 7.82 -16.32
N VAL A 318 13.29 6.86 -15.41
CA VAL A 318 12.00 6.17 -15.20
C VAL A 318 11.63 6.07 -13.72
N PHE A 319 10.39 6.39 -13.38
CA PHE A 319 9.74 5.86 -12.19
C PHE A 319 8.81 4.72 -12.60
N LEU A 320 8.97 3.55 -12.00
CA LEU A 320 8.16 2.37 -12.33
C LEU A 320 7.58 1.75 -11.06
N LEU A 321 6.26 1.50 -11.05
CA LEU A 321 5.54 0.81 -9.97
C LEU A 321 4.81 -0.43 -10.53
N PRO A 322 5.50 -1.58 -10.64
CA PRO A 322 4.94 -2.79 -11.21
C PRO A 322 3.82 -3.41 -10.36
N CYS A 323 2.68 -3.73 -10.98
CA CYS A 323 1.57 -4.47 -10.35
C CYS A 323 1.23 -5.81 -11.04
N CYS A 324 1.25 -5.83 -12.37
CA CYS A 324 0.85 -6.95 -13.20
C CYS A 324 2.07 -7.58 -13.86
N PHE A 325 2.09 -8.91 -13.88
CA PHE A 325 3.29 -9.66 -14.27
C PHE A 325 3.20 -9.97 -15.76
N PHE A 326 3.56 -9.02 -16.60
CA PHE A 326 3.62 -9.20 -18.05
C PHE A 326 5.06 -9.26 -18.55
N ASP A 327 5.32 -10.13 -19.50
CA ASP A 327 6.57 -10.14 -20.27
C ASP A 327 6.48 -9.23 -21.51
N PHE A 328 7.57 -9.14 -22.28
CA PHE A 328 7.61 -8.30 -23.49
C PHE A 328 6.56 -8.67 -24.55
N SER A 329 6.04 -9.91 -24.56
CA SER A 329 5.02 -10.34 -25.52
C SER A 329 3.59 -9.97 -25.12
N GLY A 330 3.41 -9.29 -23.98
CA GLY A 330 2.08 -9.01 -23.41
C GLY A 330 1.43 -10.24 -22.76
N LYS A 331 2.14 -11.36 -22.64
CA LYS A 331 1.68 -12.56 -21.93
C LYS A 331 2.04 -12.48 -20.46
N LYS A 332 1.33 -13.25 -19.64
CA LYS A 332 1.64 -13.32 -18.20
C LYS A 332 3.00 -13.97 -18.02
N PHE A 333 3.89 -13.26 -17.33
CA PHE A 333 5.21 -13.72 -16.94
C PHE A 333 5.10 -15.03 -16.16
N ILE A 334 5.79 -16.06 -16.67
CA ILE A 334 5.79 -17.40 -16.10
C ILE A 334 6.99 -17.54 -15.17
N THR A 335 6.72 -17.99 -13.95
CA THR A 335 7.76 -18.25 -12.95
C THR A 335 8.29 -19.67 -13.04
N ASN A 336 9.60 -19.82 -12.98
CA ASN A 336 10.23 -21.12 -12.74
C ASN A 336 10.25 -21.34 -11.22
N ASN A 337 9.27 -22.07 -10.68
CA ASN A 337 9.00 -22.27 -9.24
C ASN A 337 10.09 -23.06 -8.47
N HIS A 338 11.35 -23.00 -8.90
CA HIS A 338 12.45 -23.73 -8.27
C HIS A 338 13.10 -22.99 -7.09
N ASN A 339 12.71 -21.73 -6.82
CA ASN A 339 13.26 -20.91 -5.74
C ASN A 339 12.20 -20.58 -4.68
N ASN A 340 12.61 -20.45 -3.41
CA ASN A 340 11.77 -20.06 -2.26
C ASN A 340 11.25 -18.59 -2.28
N THR A 341 11.14 -17.96 -3.46
CA THR A 341 10.75 -16.54 -3.63
C THR A 341 9.33 -16.41 -4.14
N THR A 342 8.67 -15.29 -3.82
CA THR A 342 7.29 -15.05 -4.26
C THR A 342 7.24 -14.69 -5.75
N GLN A 343 6.10 -14.95 -6.43
CA GLN A 343 5.92 -14.54 -7.83
C GLN A 343 6.17 -13.04 -8.06
N TYR A 344 5.80 -12.20 -7.09
CA TYR A 344 6.05 -10.76 -7.18
C TYR A 344 7.54 -10.43 -7.14
N GLU A 345 8.28 -11.05 -6.24
CA GLU A 345 9.72 -10.86 -6.10
C GLU A 345 10.47 -11.34 -7.36
N GLN A 346 10.08 -12.48 -7.92
CA GLN A 346 10.64 -12.96 -9.18
C GLN A 346 10.37 -11.98 -10.33
N TYR A 347 9.16 -11.39 -10.38
CA TYR A 347 8.85 -10.38 -11.38
C TYR A 347 9.64 -9.08 -11.19
N LEU A 348 9.82 -8.63 -9.95
CA LEU A 348 10.67 -7.47 -9.65
C LEU A 348 12.13 -7.73 -10.07
N ASN A 349 12.64 -8.94 -9.85
CA ASN A 349 13.98 -9.33 -10.31
C ASN A 349 14.07 -9.36 -11.85
N TYR A 350 13.01 -9.76 -12.54
CA TYR A 350 12.92 -9.68 -14.00
C TYR A 350 13.02 -8.23 -14.50
N ILE A 351 12.26 -7.31 -13.90
CA ILE A 351 12.32 -5.87 -14.22
C ILE A 351 13.70 -5.28 -13.89
N GLU A 352 14.28 -5.63 -12.75
CA GLU A 352 15.62 -5.20 -12.35
C GLU A 352 16.70 -5.71 -13.33
N LYS A 353 16.55 -6.94 -13.83
CA LYS A 353 17.43 -7.50 -14.86
C LYS A 353 17.31 -6.74 -16.18
N ILE A 354 16.10 -6.40 -16.63
CA ILE A 354 15.90 -5.53 -17.81
C ILE A 354 16.62 -4.19 -17.62
N ALA A 355 16.39 -3.51 -16.50
CA ALA A 355 17.00 -2.21 -16.24
C ALA A 355 18.54 -2.26 -16.19
N ASN A 356 19.12 -3.35 -15.65
CA ASN A 356 20.57 -3.57 -15.66
C ASN A 356 21.12 -3.74 -17.08
N ILE A 357 20.43 -4.51 -17.92
CA ILE A 357 20.80 -4.67 -19.34
C ILE A 357 20.67 -3.36 -20.12
N LEU A 358 19.87 -2.42 -19.64
CA LEU A 358 19.73 -1.09 -20.26
C LEU A 358 20.63 -0.03 -19.61
N ASP A 359 21.61 -0.45 -18.80
CA ASP A 359 22.59 0.39 -18.13
C ASP A 359 21.97 1.49 -17.23
N PHE A 360 20.82 1.23 -16.62
CA PHE A 360 20.27 2.14 -15.61
C PHE A 360 20.98 1.99 -14.26
N ASN A 361 21.17 3.11 -13.56
CA ASN A 361 21.40 3.13 -12.13
C ASN A 361 20.06 2.88 -11.42
N ILE A 362 19.90 1.68 -10.87
CA ILE A 362 18.65 1.22 -10.27
C ILE A 362 18.60 1.61 -8.80
N ARG A 363 17.53 2.29 -8.40
CA ARG A 363 17.19 2.48 -6.99
C ARG A 363 15.80 1.91 -6.72
N LYS A 364 15.72 0.95 -5.80
CA LYS A 364 14.49 0.23 -5.44
C LYS A 364 13.99 0.71 -4.09
N ASP A 365 12.69 0.96 -3.98
CA ASP A 365 12.06 1.35 -2.71
C ASP A 365 10.66 0.74 -2.53
N LYS A 366 10.18 0.69 -1.29
CA LYS A 366 8.85 0.22 -0.93
C LYS A 366 8.01 1.39 -0.42
N LEU A 367 6.97 1.72 -1.18
CA LEU A 367 6.04 2.82 -0.93
C LEU A 367 5.07 2.53 0.22
N ARG A 368 4.60 3.61 0.88
CA ARG A 368 3.56 3.55 1.92
C ARG A 368 2.17 3.83 1.34
N ILE A 369 1.73 2.95 0.44
CA ILE A 369 0.40 2.99 -0.19
C ILE A 369 -0.47 1.79 0.23
N PRO A 370 -1.81 1.82 0.02
CA PRO A 370 -2.70 0.71 0.37
C PRO A 370 -2.46 -0.58 -0.43
N SER A 371 -1.91 -0.48 -1.65
CA SER A 371 -1.61 -1.62 -2.51
C SER A 371 -0.57 -2.58 -1.91
N THR A 372 -0.74 -3.88 -2.15
CA THR A 372 0.27 -4.92 -1.83
C THR A 372 1.39 -4.98 -2.85
N LYS A 373 1.23 -4.34 -4.01
CA LYS A 373 2.24 -4.17 -5.07
C LYS A 373 2.85 -2.78 -4.96
N ASN A 374 3.62 -2.58 -3.90
CA ASN A 374 4.12 -1.27 -3.49
C ASN A 374 5.64 -1.09 -3.63
N ILE A 375 6.32 -1.97 -4.37
CA ILE A 375 7.75 -1.81 -4.65
C ILE A 375 7.90 -1.06 -5.97
N CYS A 376 8.64 0.03 -5.94
CA CYS A 376 8.93 0.88 -7.09
C CYS A 376 10.42 0.87 -7.43
N PHE A 377 10.71 1.28 -8.67
CA PHE A 377 12.05 1.52 -9.18
C PHE A 377 12.18 2.96 -9.64
N MET A 378 13.22 3.65 -9.20
CA MET A 378 13.76 4.85 -9.81
C MET A 378 14.98 4.43 -10.66
N LEU A 379 14.83 4.49 -11.98
CA LEU A 379 15.86 4.16 -12.94
C LEU A 379 16.48 5.45 -13.46
N HIS A 380 17.70 5.74 -13.03
CA HIS A 380 18.45 6.89 -13.53
C HIS A 380 19.38 6.47 -14.65
N ARG A 381 19.36 7.16 -15.78
CA ARG A 381 20.28 6.83 -16.87
C ARG A 381 21.74 7.08 -16.44
N LYS A 382 22.64 6.21 -16.87
CA LYS A 382 24.08 6.49 -16.81
C LYS A 382 24.48 7.54 -17.84
N LYS A 383 25.66 8.14 -17.64
CA LYS A 383 26.27 9.05 -18.62
C LYS A 383 26.53 8.28 -19.92
N LEU A 384 26.53 9.01 -21.04
CA LEU A 384 26.71 8.44 -22.38
C LEU A 384 28.01 7.62 -22.51
N GLU A 385 29.07 8.05 -21.82
CA GLU A 385 30.40 7.44 -21.81
C GLU A 385 30.43 6.06 -21.12
N ASP A 386 29.45 5.76 -20.26
CA ASP A 386 29.40 4.52 -19.47
C ASP A 386 28.55 3.42 -20.13
N ARG A 387 28.07 3.62 -21.36
CA ARG A 387 27.15 2.70 -22.05
C ARG A 387 27.90 1.67 -22.89
N SER A 388 27.35 0.46 -22.96
CA SER A 388 27.82 -0.54 -23.92
C SER A 388 27.62 -0.05 -25.37
N ASN A 389 28.57 -0.40 -26.25
CA ASN A 389 28.48 -0.15 -27.69
C ASN A 389 27.49 -1.10 -28.39
N ASP A 390 27.11 -2.21 -27.75
CA ASP A 390 26.15 -3.16 -28.33
C ASP A 390 24.75 -2.57 -28.39
N SER A 391 24.02 -2.87 -29.46
CA SER A 391 22.64 -2.43 -29.59
C SER A 391 21.77 -2.99 -28.46
N ILE A 392 20.79 -2.19 -27.98
CA ILE A 392 19.83 -2.61 -26.94
C ILE A 392 19.15 -3.94 -27.32
N HIS A 393 18.78 -4.07 -28.61
CA HIS A 393 18.19 -5.27 -29.18
C HIS A 393 19.08 -6.49 -28.96
N THR A 394 20.35 -6.42 -29.38
CA THR A 394 21.31 -7.53 -29.23
C THR A 394 21.47 -7.94 -27.77
N ARG A 395 21.53 -6.98 -26.85
CA ARG A 395 21.72 -7.25 -25.41
C ARG A 395 20.49 -7.93 -24.79
N LEU A 396 19.29 -7.49 -25.13
CA LEU A 396 18.05 -8.10 -24.67
C LEU A 396 17.82 -9.48 -25.30
N PHE A 397 18.12 -9.63 -26.60
CA PHE A 397 18.04 -10.90 -27.30
C PHE A 397 18.99 -11.95 -26.71
N ASN A 398 20.26 -11.61 -26.48
CA ASN A 398 21.23 -12.53 -25.89
C ASN A 398 20.83 -12.99 -24.48
N GLN A 399 20.15 -12.13 -23.72
CA GLN A 399 19.87 -12.40 -22.32
C GLN A 399 18.50 -13.05 -22.08
N PHE A 400 17.52 -12.77 -22.93
CA PHE A 400 16.14 -13.27 -22.79
C PHE A 400 15.66 -14.13 -23.97
N GLY A 401 16.41 -14.19 -25.08
CA GLY A 401 15.95 -14.79 -26.33
C GLY A 401 14.79 -14.03 -26.98
N ILE A 402 14.61 -12.76 -26.62
CA ILE A 402 13.47 -11.94 -27.03
C ILE A 402 13.90 -10.99 -28.13
N ASP A 403 13.27 -11.09 -29.30
CA ASP A 403 13.42 -10.11 -30.35
C ASP A 403 12.46 -8.94 -30.11
N ILE A 404 12.96 -7.92 -29.42
CA ILE A 404 12.15 -6.74 -29.08
C ILE A 404 11.62 -5.99 -30.31
N ASN A 405 12.21 -6.15 -31.50
CA ASN A 405 11.72 -5.45 -32.70
C ASN A 405 10.48 -6.15 -33.30
N HIS A 406 10.28 -7.43 -32.97
CA HIS A 406 9.13 -8.22 -33.38
C HIS A 406 8.08 -8.37 -32.27
N GLU A 407 8.45 -8.12 -31.01
CA GLU A 407 7.50 -8.04 -29.90
C GLU A 407 6.89 -6.64 -29.79
N HIS A 408 5.63 -6.59 -29.37
CA HIS A 408 4.93 -5.35 -29.05
C HIS A 408 4.37 -5.42 -27.65
N ALA A 409 4.22 -4.25 -27.01
CA ALA A 409 3.34 -4.09 -25.87
C ALA A 409 1.88 -4.18 -26.34
N ASP A 410 1.48 -5.29 -26.94
CA ASP A 410 0.11 -5.46 -27.41
C ASP A 410 -0.75 -5.69 -26.16
N PRO A 411 -1.60 -4.72 -25.76
CA PRO A 411 -2.55 -4.97 -24.69
C PRO A 411 -3.41 -6.11 -25.21
N GLN A 412 -3.37 -7.29 -24.56
CA GLN A 412 -4.07 -8.49 -25.05
C GLN A 412 -5.38 -8.05 -25.65
N ILE A 413 -5.47 -8.09 -26.99
CA ILE A 413 -6.63 -7.59 -27.70
C ILE A 413 -7.75 -8.49 -27.21
N SER A 414 -8.49 -8.03 -26.20
CA SER A 414 -9.84 -8.50 -25.97
C SER A 414 -10.49 -8.19 -27.29
N ASN A 415 -10.66 -9.23 -28.12
CA ASN A 415 -11.11 -9.16 -29.50
C ASN A 415 -11.83 -7.86 -29.76
N HIS A 416 -11.35 -7.06 -30.72
CA HIS A 416 -12.13 -6.02 -31.34
C HIS A 416 -13.54 -6.59 -31.63
N ARG A 417 -14.46 -6.44 -30.67
CA ARG A 417 -15.87 -6.33 -30.99
C ARG A 417 -15.91 -4.99 -31.67
N SER A 418 -15.87 -5.09 -32.99
CA SER A 418 -16.37 -4.08 -33.91
C SER A 418 -17.43 -3.24 -33.24
N SER A 419 -17.32 -1.96 -33.50
CA SER A 419 -18.30 -0.89 -33.34
C SER A 419 -19.67 -1.26 -33.92
N LEU A 420 -20.32 -2.24 -33.31
CA LEU A 420 -21.74 -2.49 -33.34
C LEU A 420 -22.18 -2.31 -31.90
N ILE A 421 -23.04 -1.32 -31.72
CA ILE A 421 -23.77 -1.03 -30.49
C ILE A 421 -24.57 -2.29 -30.14
N LYS A 422 -23.92 -3.23 -29.46
CA LYS A 422 -24.55 -4.21 -28.59
C LYS A 422 -24.16 -3.77 -27.20
N SER A 423 -25.12 -3.13 -26.53
CA SER A 423 -25.09 -2.83 -25.10
C SER A 423 -24.31 -3.91 -24.36
N LYS A 424 -23.12 -3.57 -23.84
CA LYS A 424 -22.46 -4.41 -22.84
C LYS A 424 -23.50 -4.68 -21.75
N PRO A 425 -23.83 -5.93 -21.41
CA PRO A 425 -24.61 -6.19 -20.22
C PRO A 425 -23.86 -5.55 -19.05
N GLU A 426 -24.55 -4.78 -18.22
CA GLU A 426 -23.94 -4.12 -17.06
C GLU A 426 -23.11 -5.13 -16.27
N PHE A 427 -21.91 -4.75 -15.84
CA PHE A 427 -20.99 -5.57 -15.03
C PHE A 427 -21.64 -6.25 -13.79
N TYR A 428 -22.79 -5.73 -13.34
CA TYR A 428 -23.61 -6.31 -12.29
C TYR A 428 -24.41 -7.55 -12.73
N SER A 429 -24.77 -7.67 -14.01
CA SER A 429 -25.64 -8.75 -14.50
C SER A 429 -24.96 -10.11 -14.44
N ILE A 430 -23.67 -10.21 -14.79
CA ILE A 430 -22.96 -11.51 -14.85
C ILE A 430 -22.73 -12.06 -13.45
N LYS A 431 -22.19 -11.24 -12.52
CA LYS A 431 -21.99 -11.66 -11.13
C LYS A 431 -23.32 -12.02 -10.49
N PHE A 432 -24.37 -11.27 -10.78
CA PHE A 432 -25.73 -11.58 -10.35
C PHE A 432 -26.21 -12.91 -10.91
N SER A 433 -26.04 -13.18 -12.21
CA SER A 433 -26.45 -14.44 -12.86
C SER A 433 -25.72 -15.67 -12.29
N ILE A 434 -24.41 -15.56 -12.03
CA ILE A 434 -23.63 -16.63 -11.40
C ILE A 434 -24.17 -16.90 -9.98
N ILE A 435 -24.41 -15.85 -9.20
CA ILE A 435 -24.92 -15.99 -7.84
C ILE A 435 -26.36 -16.52 -7.83
N HIS A 436 -27.20 -16.06 -8.75
CA HIS A 436 -28.57 -16.53 -8.92
C HIS A 436 -28.60 -18.02 -9.28
N PHE A 437 -27.78 -18.44 -10.24
CA PHE A 437 -27.64 -19.85 -10.62
C PHE A 437 -27.24 -20.73 -9.42
N LEU A 438 -26.22 -20.32 -8.67
CA LEU A 438 -25.76 -21.06 -7.50
C LEU A 438 -26.77 -21.04 -6.35
N PHE A 439 -27.49 -19.93 -6.16
CA PHE A 439 -28.56 -19.78 -5.18
C PHE A 439 -29.69 -20.77 -5.46
N GLU A 440 -30.20 -20.79 -6.69
CA GLU A 440 -31.22 -21.73 -7.16
C GLU A 440 -30.76 -23.18 -7.06
N TYR A 441 -29.51 -23.46 -7.45
CA TYR A 441 -28.99 -24.82 -7.38
C TYR A 441 -28.96 -25.35 -5.94
N ILE A 442 -28.41 -24.57 -5.00
CA ILE A 442 -28.33 -24.93 -3.59
C ILE A 442 -29.74 -25.08 -3.01
N LEU A 443 -30.64 -24.17 -3.35
CA LEU A 443 -32.03 -24.18 -2.88
C LEU A 443 -32.77 -25.44 -3.34
N ASN A 444 -32.72 -25.75 -4.64
CA ASN A 444 -33.47 -26.87 -5.23
C ASN A 444 -32.92 -28.24 -4.82
N HIS A 445 -31.62 -28.34 -4.54
CA HIS A 445 -30.98 -29.61 -4.18
C HIS A 445 -30.77 -29.78 -2.67
N ASN A 446 -31.04 -28.75 -1.88
CA ASN A 446 -30.79 -28.69 -0.43
C ASN A 446 -29.38 -29.20 -0.05
N LYS A 447 -28.36 -28.78 -0.83
CA LYS A 447 -26.97 -29.24 -0.71
C LYS A 447 -26.01 -28.07 -0.54
N SER A 448 -25.03 -28.24 0.34
CA SER A 448 -23.86 -27.37 0.38
C SER A 448 -22.88 -27.73 -0.74
N LEU A 449 -22.15 -26.74 -1.25
CA LEU A 449 -21.19 -26.93 -2.36
C LEU A 449 -19.77 -26.60 -1.93
N THR A 450 -18.78 -27.31 -2.44
CA THR A 450 -17.40 -26.83 -2.41
C THR A 450 -17.17 -25.83 -3.55
N LEU A 451 -16.07 -25.06 -3.50
CA LEU A 451 -15.69 -24.19 -4.61
C LEU A 451 -15.47 -24.95 -5.93
N SER A 452 -14.93 -26.18 -5.85
CA SER A 452 -14.72 -27.02 -7.04
C SER A 452 -16.06 -27.42 -7.63
N THR A 453 -16.92 -28.04 -6.83
CA THR A 453 -18.23 -28.51 -7.31
C THR A 453 -19.10 -27.34 -7.78
N ALA A 454 -19.02 -26.19 -7.12
CA ALA A 454 -19.71 -24.98 -7.57
C ALA A 454 -19.17 -24.46 -8.90
N TYR A 455 -17.88 -24.63 -9.20
CA TYR A 455 -17.31 -24.26 -10.49
C TYR A 455 -17.70 -25.27 -11.59
N ASP A 456 -17.69 -26.57 -11.27
CA ASP A 456 -17.97 -27.65 -12.21
C ASP A 456 -19.42 -27.64 -12.73
N ILE A 457 -20.37 -27.17 -11.91
CA ILE A 457 -21.78 -27.07 -12.30
C ILE A 457 -22.12 -25.77 -13.06
N LEU A 458 -21.21 -24.79 -13.11
CA LEU A 458 -21.47 -23.54 -13.83
C LEU A 458 -21.48 -23.79 -15.34
N PRO A 459 -22.43 -23.18 -16.08
CA PRO A 459 -22.38 -23.15 -17.53
C PRO A 459 -21.03 -22.65 -18.06
N ASN A 460 -20.54 -23.26 -19.14
CA ASN A 460 -19.25 -22.91 -19.76
C ASN A 460 -19.10 -21.40 -20.05
N GLU A 461 -20.19 -20.72 -20.40
CA GLU A 461 -20.19 -19.27 -20.61
C GLU A 461 -19.77 -18.49 -19.35
N PHE A 462 -20.24 -18.89 -18.16
CA PHE A 462 -19.86 -18.26 -16.89
C PHE A 462 -18.41 -18.57 -16.52
N CYS A 463 -17.93 -19.78 -16.82
CA CYS A 463 -16.54 -20.19 -16.59
C CYS A 463 -15.56 -19.37 -17.43
N GLU A 464 -15.83 -19.17 -18.72
CA GLU A 464 -15.03 -18.30 -19.60
C GLU A 464 -15.01 -16.86 -19.11
N GLN A 465 -16.15 -16.34 -18.66
CA GLN A 465 -16.24 -14.98 -18.12
C GLN A 465 -15.50 -14.83 -16.78
N LEU A 466 -15.54 -15.83 -15.90
CA LEU A 466 -14.78 -15.85 -14.64
C LEU A 466 -13.26 -15.81 -14.86
N LYS A 467 -12.73 -16.36 -15.97
CA LYS A 467 -11.30 -16.30 -16.30
C LYS A 467 -10.84 -14.88 -16.62
N SER A 468 -11.74 -14.01 -17.09
CA SER A 468 -11.45 -12.59 -17.38
C SER A 468 -11.53 -11.67 -16.15
N GLU A 469 -12.04 -12.17 -15.02
CA GLU A 469 -12.23 -11.39 -13.80
C GLU A 469 -11.09 -11.60 -12.79
N HIS A 470 -10.65 -10.52 -12.15
CA HIS A 470 -9.68 -10.58 -11.08
C HIS A 470 -10.33 -11.15 -9.80
N GLY A 471 -9.90 -12.35 -9.36
CA GLY A 471 -10.27 -12.92 -8.05
C GLY A 471 -11.17 -14.17 -8.07
N GLY A 472 -11.58 -14.67 -9.23
CA GLY A 472 -12.28 -15.96 -9.40
C GLY A 472 -13.63 -16.09 -8.68
N LEU A 473 -14.22 -17.31 -8.71
CA LEU A 473 -15.57 -17.60 -8.19
C LEU A 473 -15.75 -17.23 -6.70
N LYS A 474 -14.72 -17.46 -5.88
CA LYS A 474 -14.74 -17.11 -4.46
C LYS A 474 -14.97 -15.61 -4.25
N SER A 475 -14.32 -14.75 -5.04
CA SER A 475 -14.47 -13.30 -4.89
C SER A 475 -15.87 -12.84 -5.30
N VAL A 476 -16.46 -13.48 -6.31
CA VAL A 476 -17.86 -13.24 -6.72
C VAL A 476 -18.81 -13.58 -5.57
N ILE A 477 -18.67 -14.76 -4.94
CA ILE A 477 -19.47 -15.15 -3.76
C ILE A 477 -19.31 -14.15 -2.61
N LEU A 478 -18.08 -13.73 -2.32
CA LEU A 478 -17.81 -12.76 -1.25
C LEU A 478 -18.37 -11.35 -1.53
N SER A 479 -18.73 -11.03 -2.78
CA SER A 479 -19.42 -9.78 -3.13
C SER A 479 -20.95 -9.85 -2.93
N TYR A 480 -21.51 -11.06 -2.81
CA TYR A 480 -22.93 -11.36 -2.59
C TYR A 480 -23.17 -12.20 -1.31
N ARG A 481 -22.49 -11.85 -0.20
CA ARG A 481 -22.63 -12.50 1.13
C ARG A 481 -24.04 -12.48 1.74
N HIS A 482 -24.95 -11.75 1.12
CA HIS A 482 -26.35 -11.71 1.51
C HIS A 482 -27.19 -12.81 0.85
N ALA A 483 -26.68 -13.41 -0.22
CA ALA A 483 -27.28 -14.56 -0.90
C ALA A 483 -26.57 -15.85 -0.48
N LEU A 484 -25.24 -15.89 -0.64
CA LEU A 484 -24.42 -17.09 -0.39
C LEU A 484 -23.35 -16.83 0.67
N ASN A 485 -23.20 -17.77 1.61
CA ASN A 485 -22.17 -17.76 2.62
C ASN A 485 -21.06 -18.74 2.24
N PHE A 486 -19.79 -18.34 2.43
CA PHE A 486 -18.63 -19.23 2.31
C PHE A 486 -17.97 -19.38 3.67
N ASP A 487 -18.02 -20.58 4.25
CA ASP A 487 -17.38 -20.86 5.53
C ASP A 487 -15.89 -21.20 5.33
N PRO A 488 -14.95 -20.40 5.86
CA PRO A 488 -13.52 -20.65 5.72
C PRO A 488 -13.03 -21.91 6.44
N LYS A 489 -13.76 -22.43 7.45
CA LYS A 489 -13.38 -23.65 8.18
C LYS A 489 -13.74 -24.91 7.40
N THR A 490 -14.99 -24.99 6.94
CA THR A 490 -15.50 -26.16 6.21
C THR A 490 -15.26 -26.07 4.70
N LYS A 491 -14.93 -24.89 4.17
CA LYS A 491 -14.78 -24.57 2.74
C LYS A 491 -16.06 -24.81 1.91
N LEU A 492 -17.21 -24.78 2.56
CA LEU A 492 -18.52 -24.98 1.95
C LEU A 492 -19.22 -23.65 1.67
N ILE A 493 -20.01 -23.66 0.59
CA ILE A 493 -20.91 -22.61 0.13
C ILE A 493 -22.33 -23.04 0.49
N THR A 494 -23.03 -22.19 1.21
CA THR A 494 -24.42 -22.41 1.64
C THR A 494 -25.27 -21.17 1.39
N LEU A 495 -26.60 -21.32 1.44
CA LEU A 495 -27.48 -20.16 1.53
C LEU A 495 -27.20 -19.39 2.83
N THR A 496 -27.20 -18.08 2.72
CA THR A 496 -27.03 -17.21 3.89
C THR A 496 -28.29 -17.27 4.77
N ASN A 497 -28.16 -17.17 6.09
CA ASN A 497 -29.32 -16.96 6.96
C ASN A 497 -29.58 -15.45 7.13
N PRO A 498 -30.69 -14.89 6.59
CA PRO A 498 -30.97 -13.45 6.66
C PRO A 498 -31.10 -12.92 8.09
N GLN A 499 -31.61 -13.73 9.02
CA GLN A 499 -31.83 -13.31 10.41
C GLN A 499 -30.51 -13.13 11.18
N LEU A 500 -29.53 -14.01 10.96
CA LEU A 500 -28.19 -13.91 11.58
C LEU A 500 -27.41 -12.67 11.10
N ASN A 501 -27.58 -12.27 9.83
CA ASN A 501 -26.96 -11.05 9.28
C ASN A 501 -27.57 -9.76 9.84
N SER A 502 -28.86 -9.77 10.22
CA SER A 502 -29.52 -8.59 10.79
C SER A 502 -28.96 -8.19 12.16
N ILE A 503 -28.54 -9.17 12.97
CA ILE A 503 -28.00 -8.99 14.32
C ILE A 503 -26.61 -8.32 14.28
N THR A 504 -25.79 -8.66 13.28
CA THR A 504 -24.45 -8.08 13.09
C THR A 504 -24.48 -6.65 12.54
N LEU A 505 -25.56 -6.27 11.84
CA LEU A 505 -25.73 -4.93 11.24
C LEU A 505 -26.40 -3.93 12.19
N LYS A 506 -27.30 -4.38 13.07
CA LYS A 506 -27.92 -3.54 14.12
C LYS A 506 -26.91 -2.92 15.09
N GLN A 507 -25.74 -3.54 15.30
CA GLN A 507 -24.67 -2.98 16.13
C GLN A 507 -23.88 -1.83 15.48
N LYS A 508 -24.09 -1.54 14.18
CA LYS A 508 -23.39 -0.47 13.44
C LYS A 508 -24.28 0.67 12.95
N GLN A 509 -25.60 0.56 13.09
CA GLN A 509 -26.55 1.56 12.59
C GLN A 509 -27.37 2.16 13.73
N SER A 510 -26.78 3.12 14.44
CA SER A 510 -27.55 4.17 15.09
C SER A 510 -27.50 5.42 14.22
N SER A 511 -28.67 5.94 13.85
CA SER A 511 -28.95 7.33 13.42
C SER A 511 -28.87 7.81 11.95
N LYS A 512 -28.93 6.96 10.91
CA LYS A 512 -29.20 7.47 9.53
C LYS A 512 -30.13 6.55 8.72
N GLN A 513 -31.21 7.11 8.17
CA GLN A 513 -32.01 6.49 7.10
C GLN A 513 -31.08 6.22 5.91
N CYS A 514 -30.72 4.95 5.70
CA CYS A 514 -29.80 4.54 4.65
C CYS A 514 -30.60 4.09 3.43
N PHE A 515 -30.33 4.66 2.25
CA PHE A 515 -30.95 4.22 1.00
C PHE A 515 -30.47 2.81 0.64
N LYS A 516 -31.40 1.88 0.40
CA LYS A 516 -31.10 0.51 0.01
C LYS A 516 -30.67 0.47 -1.46
N THR A 517 -29.42 0.12 -1.72
CA THR A 517 -28.83 0.19 -3.08
C THR A 517 -28.80 -1.15 -3.83
N LYS A 518 -29.02 -2.28 -3.14
CA LYS A 518 -28.98 -3.63 -3.72
C LYS A 518 -30.28 -4.40 -3.47
N PRO A 519 -30.75 -5.23 -4.43
CA PRO A 519 -31.94 -6.06 -4.24
C PRO A 519 -31.69 -7.19 -3.24
N CYS A 520 -32.72 -7.58 -2.51
CA CYS A 520 -32.70 -8.73 -1.61
C CYS A 520 -32.92 -10.03 -2.41
N PHE A 521 -31.91 -10.90 -2.46
CA PHE A 521 -32.00 -12.20 -3.16
C PHE A 521 -33.11 -13.09 -2.59
N PHE A 522 -33.29 -13.13 -1.27
CA PHE A 522 -34.35 -13.94 -0.66
C PHE A 522 -35.74 -13.42 -1.02
N TYR A 523 -35.92 -12.10 -1.04
CA TYR A 523 -37.21 -11.52 -1.44
C TYR A 523 -37.50 -11.78 -2.93
N ALA A 524 -36.47 -11.71 -3.78
CA ALA A 524 -36.61 -11.84 -5.22
C ALA A 524 -36.75 -13.29 -5.71
N PHE A 525 -36.07 -14.25 -5.08
CA PHE A 525 -35.89 -15.60 -5.63
C PHE A 525 -36.23 -16.75 -4.67
N HIS A 526 -36.28 -16.51 -3.35
CA HIS A 526 -36.61 -17.60 -2.42
C HIS A 526 -38.15 -17.82 -2.38
N PRO A 527 -38.66 -19.07 -2.43
CA PRO A 527 -40.10 -19.38 -2.44
C PRO A 527 -40.87 -18.78 -1.26
N ASN A 528 -40.24 -18.79 -0.08
CA ASN A 528 -40.81 -18.23 1.15
C ASN A 528 -40.54 -16.71 1.31
N SER A 529 -40.02 -16.06 0.27
CA SER A 529 -39.55 -14.67 0.30
C SER A 529 -38.48 -14.41 1.38
N CYS A 530 -38.19 -13.14 1.65
CA CYS A 530 -37.30 -12.75 2.74
C CYS A 530 -38.02 -12.89 4.10
N PRO A 531 -37.42 -13.54 5.10
CA PRO A 531 -38.01 -13.68 6.44
C PRO A 531 -37.92 -12.40 7.30
N LEU A 532 -37.35 -11.31 6.76
CA LEU A 532 -37.28 -10.00 7.40
C LEU A 532 -38.34 -9.09 6.77
N THR A 533 -38.91 -8.16 7.55
CA THR A 533 -39.68 -7.05 6.96
C THR A 533 -38.76 -6.15 6.14
N ASP A 534 -39.31 -5.36 5.21
CA ASP A 534 -38.50 -4.43 4.42
C ASP A 534 -37.70 -3.51 5.36
N GLU A 535 -38.32 -2.93 6.38
CA GLU A 535 -37.65 -2.08 7.38
C GLU A 535 -36.48 -2.75 8.12
N GLN A 536 -36.54 -4.08 8.31
CA GLN A 536 -35.51 -4.85 9.01
C GLN A 536 -34.43 -5.40 8.07
N CYS A 537 -34.71 -5.48 6.77
CA CYS A 537 -33.78 -5.97 5.77
C CYS A 537 -32.84 -4.86 5.29
N ALA A 538 -31.54 -5.12 5.30
CA ALA A 538 -30.54 -4.18 4.78
C ALA A 538 -30.53 -4.08 3.24
N PHE A 539 -31.35 -4.89 2.55
CA PHE A 539 -31.45 -4.99 1.09
C PHE A 539 -32.86 -4.65 0.64
N SER A 540 -32.99 -4.12 -0.58
CA SER A 540 -34.26 -3.62 -1.13
C SER A 540 -35.23 -4.76 -1.43
N HIS A 541 -36.46 -4.69 -0.93
CA HIS A 541 -37.59 -5.56 -1.33
C HIS A 541 -38.39 -4.96 -2.49
N ILE A 542 -37.76 -4.16 -3.35
CA ILE A 542 -38.38 -3.67 -4.58
C ILE A 542 -38.03 -4.67 -5.70
N ILE A 543 -39.05 -5.33 -6.24
CA ILE A 543 -38.92 -6.11 -7.48
C ILE A 543 -38.68 -5.11 -8.60
N LYS A 544 -37.42 -4.95 -9.03
CA LYS A 544 -37.18 -4.29 -10.32
C LYS A 544 -37.73 -5.24 -11.40
N LYS A 545 -38.82 -4.84 -12.03
CA LYS A 545 -39.31 -5.48 -13.26
C LYS A 545 -38.26 -5.39 -14.36
#